data_AF-A0A9D7TN23-F1
#
_entry.id   AF-A0A9D7TN23-F1
#
_cell.length_a   1.000
_cell.length_b   1.000
_cell.length_c   1.000
_cell.angle_alpha   90.00
_cell.angle_beta   90.00
_cell.angle_gamma   90.00
#
_symmetry.space_group_name_H-M   'P 1'
#
loop_
_entity.id
_entity.type
_entity.pdbx_description
1 polymer ?
#
loop_
_entity_poly.entity_id
_entity_poly.type
_entity_poly.pdbx_seq_one_letter_code
_entity_poly.pdbx_strand_id
1 'polypeptide(L)'
;MGGNYRIELLLNYQDDINFNTLSKKYQRIYKINLFFKNEENLNNFIALNMDEVNCFSLKVGTLKNNDHCGSISIDNFDINLFMYLDSLNFNTCLNKKITISETGDIKNCPSMSSTFGNISLTKFSDLILYSEFTKLWKVTKNLIDVCKNCEFRYICTDCRFYITDPTDIYSKPLKCGYDPSTGTWDKWCDDKNKLSLFKNYYLKNL
;
A
#
# COMPACT_ATOMS: atom_id res chain seq x y z
N MET A 1 23.71 -10.29 -8.36
CA MET A 1 23.12 -9.42 -7.32
C MET A 1 21.76 -10.00 -6.96
N GLY A 2 21.68 -10.77 -5.88
CA GLY A 2 20.42 -11.40 -5.45
C GLY A 2 19.44 -10.32 -5.00
N GLY A 3 18.36 -10.13 -5.74
CA GLY A 3 17.27 -9.26 -5.31
C GLY A 3 16.72 -9.79 -3.99
N ASN A 4 16.82 -8.98 -2.93
CA ASN A 4 16.17 -9.29 -1.66
C ASN A 4 14.66 -9.15 -1.86
N TYR A 5 14.01 -10.22 -2.32
CA TYR A 5 12.56 -10.31 -2.33
C TYR A 5 12.07 -10.28 -0.88
N ARG A 6 11.34 -9.22 -0.56
CA ARG A 6 10.89 -8.87 0.78
C ARG A 6 9.41 -9.18 0.89
N ILE A 7 9.04 -10.15 1.71
CA ILE A 7 7.65 -10.52 2.00
C ILE A 7 7.15 -9.70 3.20
N GLU A 8 6.11 -8.91 2.98
CA GLU A 8 5.36 -8.22 4.04
C GLU A 8 4.09 -9.00 4.35
N LEU A 9 3.84 -9.26 5.61
CA LEU A 9 2.58 -9.83 6.07
C LEU A 9 1.71 -8.73 6.69
N LEU A 10 0.41 -8.75 6.39
CA LEU A 10 -0.60 -7.89 6.99
C LEU A 10 -1.67 -8.79 7.60
N LEU A 11 -1.68 -8.92 8.93
CA LEU A 11 -2.47 -9.93 9.62
C LEU A 11 -3.17 -9.32 10.85
N ASN A 12 -4.41 -9.75 11.10
CA ASN A 12 -4.99 -9.61 12.43
C ASN A 12 -4.25 -10.55 13.38
N TYR A 13 -3.93 -10.07 14.58
CA TYR A 13 -3.29 -10.88 15.60
C TYR A 13 -4.19 -12.05 16.02
N GLN A 14 -3.59 -13.22 16.18
CA GLN A 14 -4.23 -14.43 16.65
C GLN A 14 -3.29 -15.13 17.64
N ASP A 15 -3.83 -15.54 18.79
CA ASP A 15 -3.04 -16.12 19.90
C ASP A 15 -2.44 -17.50 19.57
N ASP A 16 -2.97 -18.20 18.56
CA ASP A 16 -2.53 -19.53 18.14
C ASP A 16 -1.34 -19.51 17.18
N ILE A 17 -0.90 -18.33 16.72
CA ILE A 17 0.23 -18.19 15.79
C ILE A 17 1.47 -17.68 16.52
N ASN A 18 2.53 -18.49 16.53
CA ASN A 18 3.85 -18.05 16.99
C ASN A 18 4.58 -17.28 15.87
N PHE A 19 4.37 -15.96 15.81
CA PHE A 19 4.95 -15.12 14.77
C PHE A 19 6.49 -15.02 14.82
N ASN A 20 7.11 -15.20 15.98
CA ASN A 20 8.58 -15.19 16.08
C ASN A 20 9.20 -16.42 15.43
N THR A 21 8.55 -17.58 15.57
CA THR A 21 8.98 -18.80 14.88
C THR A 21 8.82 -18.64 13.38
N LEU A 22 7.75 -17.96 12.93
CA LEU A 22 7.50 -17.69 11.53
C LEU A 22 8.62 -16.84 10.91
N SER A 23 8.99 -15.72 11.55
CA SER A 23 10.05 -14.83 11.05
C SER A 23 11.42 -15.50 11.05
N LYS A 24 11.74 -16.30 12.08
CA LYS A 24 12.99 -17.09 12.15
C LYS A 24 13.06 -18.18 11.08
N LYS A 25 11.94 -18.87 10.84
CA LYS A 25 11.85 -19.95 9.84
C LYS A 25 11.91 -19.42 8.40
N TYR A 26 11.27 -18.29 8.13
CA TYR A 26 11.17 -17.72 6.79
C TYR A 26 11.88 -16.37 6.69
N GLN A 27 13.20 -16.41 6.50
CA GLN A 27 14.07 -15.22 6.45
C GLN A 27 13.73 -14.19 5.36
N ARG A 28 12.87 -14.54 4.40
CA ARG A 28 12.35 -13.60 3.39
C ARG A 28 11.24 -12.70 3.91
N ILE A 29 10.63 -13.03 5.05
CA ILE A 29 9.67 -12.16 5.73
C ILE A 29 10.49 -11.03 6.35
N TYR A 30 10.35 -9.83 5.80
CA TYR A 30 11.09 -8.66 6.27
C TYR A 30 10.28 -7.81 7.25
N LYS A 31 8.95 -8.00 7.25
CA LYS A 31 8.03 -7.22 8.07
C LYS A 31 6.73 -7.96 8.28
N ILE A 32 6.25 -7.94 9.52
CA ILE A 32 4.93 -8.46 9.89
C ILE A 32 4.14 -7.31 10.53
N ASN A 33 3.05 -6.88 9.90
CA ASN A 33 2.13 -5.89 10.45
C ASN A 33 1.02 -6.64 11.19
N LEU A 34 0.98 -6.51 12.51
CA LEU A 34 0.00 -7.15 13.38
C LEU A 34 -1.02 -6.13 13.87
N PHE A 35 -2.30 -6.48 13.72
CA PHE A 35 -3.44 -5.66 14.11
C PHE A 35 -4.16 -6.30 15.29
N PHE A 36 -4.19 -5.59 16.42
CA PHE A 36 -4.72 -6.06 17.70
C PHE A 36 -6.10 -5.46 17.96
N LYS A 37 -7.03 -6.28 18.45
CA LYS A 37 -8.42 -5.85 18.71
C LYS A 37 -8.51 -4.69 19.71
N ASN A 38 -7.63 -4.67 20.71
CA ASN A 38 -7.58 -3.64 21.75
C ASN A 38 -6.13 -3.47 22.25
N GLU A 39 -5.91 -2.45 23.07
CA GLU A 39 -4.61 -2.15 23.69
C GLU A 39 -4.14 -3.25 24.65
N GLU A 40 -5.07 -3.93 25.34
CA GLU A 40 -4.74 -5.01 26.27
C GLU A 40 -4.03 -6.16 25.56
N ASN A 41 -4.56 -6.62 24.41
CA ASN A 41 -3.92 -7.67 23.61
C ASN A 41 -2.54 -7.24 23.10
N LEU A 42 -2.39 -5.97 22.69
CA LEU A 42 -1.12 -5.43 22.25
C LEU A 42 -0.09 -5.43 23.39
N ASN A 43 -0.46 -4.94 24.56
CA ASN A 43 0.42 -4.86 25.72
C ASN A 43 0.86 -6.26 26.19
N ASN A 44 -0.07 -7.23 26.18
CA ASN A 44 0.24 -8.62 26.48
C ASN A 44 1.24 -9.20 25.47
N PHE A 45 1.05 -8.94 24.17
CA PHE A 45 2.00 -9.37 23.13
C PHE A 45 3.37 -8.75 23.33
N ILE A 46 3.46 -7.44 23.60
CA ILE A 46 4.73 -6.76 23.84
C ILE A 46 5.44 -7.35 25.06
N ALA A 47 4.72 -7.55 26.18
CA ALA A 47 5.28 -8.11 27.40
C ALA A 47 5.88 -9.51 27.20
N LEU A 48 5.25 -10.34 26.36
CA LEU A 48 5.73 -11.69 26.04
C LEU A 48 6.90 -11.71 25.03
N ASN A 49 7.10 -10.63 24.28
CA ASN A 49 8.00 -10.60 23.12
C ASN A 49 9.03 -9.46 23.15
N MET A 50 9.29 -8.87 24.33
CA MET A 50 10.10 -7.64 24.48
C MET A 50 11.44 -7.66 23.73
N ASP A 51 12.09 -8.82 23.59
CA ASP A 51 13.41 -8.97 22.96
C ASP A 51 13.35 -9.24 21.43
N GLU A 52 12.18 -9.52 20.85
CA GLU A 52 12.04 -10.04 19.47
C GLU A 52 11.21 -9.13 18.53
N VAL A 53 10.86 -7.92 18.97
CA VAL A 53 9.89 -7.04 18.26
C VAL A 53 10.44 -6.40 16.96
N ASN A 54 11.73 -6.54 16.64
CA ASN A 54 12.39 -5.76 15.59
C ASN A 54 11.81 -5.93 14.16
N CYS A 55 11.10 -7.03 13.88
CA CYS A 55 10.46 -7.29 12.57
C CYS A 55 8.96 -6.94 12.54
N PHE A 56 8.41 -6.46 13.65
CA PHE A 56 6.98 -6.23 13.81
C PHE A 56 6.60 -4.76 13.70
N SER A 57 5.48 -4.51 13.02
CA SER A 57 4.76 -3.25 13.10
C SER A 57 3.43 -3.52 13.80
N LEU A 58 3.28 -3.03 15.02
CA LEU A 58 2.11 -3.31 15.86
C LEU A 58 1.12 -2.15 15.77
N LYS A 59 -0.17 -2.46 15.57
CA LYS A 59 -1.24 -1.45 15.50
C LYS A 59 -2.48 -1.92 16.26
N VAL A 60 -3.11 -1.03 17.00
CA VAL A 60 -4.45 -1.28 17.55
C VAL A 60 -5.48 -0.99 16.46
N GLY A 61 -6.44 -1.89 16.33
CA GLY A 61 -7.45 -1.89 15.28
C GLY A 61 -7.63 -3.27 14.67
N THR A 62 -8.67 -3.42 13.87
CA THR A 62 -8.90 -4.64 13.08
C THR A 62 -8.73 -4.30 11.60
N LEU A 63 -7.98 -5.12 10.88
CA LEU A 63 -8.02 -5.14 9.42
C LEU A 63 -9.40 -5.63 9.01
N LYS A 64 -10.33 -4.70 8.81
CA LYS A 64 -11.65 -4.98 8.25
C LYS A 64 -11.67 -4.82 6.74
N ASN A 65 -10.90 -3.85 6.24
CA ASN A 65 -10.86 -3.47 4.83
C ASN A 65 -9.55 -2.73 4.52
N ASN A 66 -9.39 -2.33 3.26
CA ASN A 66 -8.20 -1.63 2.76
C ASN A 66 -8.41 -0.11 2.67
N ASP A 67 -9.27 0.46 3.52
CA ASP A 67 -9.65 1.89 3.49
C ASP A 67 -8.60 2.82 4.09
N HIS A 68 -7.71 2.28 4.92
CA HIS A 68 -6.67 3.07 5.59
C HIS A 68 -5.47 3.39 4.68
N CYS A 69 -5.40 2.79 3.49
CA CYS A 69 -4.32 2.99 2.53
C CYS A 69 -4.51 4.27 1.69
N GLY A 70 -3.44 4.69 1.01
CA GLY A 70 -3.47 5.73 -0.02
C GLY A 70 -3.51 7.17 0.47
N SER A 71 -3.53 7.39 1.79
CA SER A 71 -3.42 8.73 2.38
C SER A 71 -2.05 9.32 2.08
N ILE A 72 -2.05 10.48 1.44
CA ILE A 72 -0.84 11.23 1.16
C ILE A 72 -0.75 12.33 2.21
N SER A 73 0.39 12.40 2.90
CA SER A 73 0.75 13.41 3.87
C SER A 73 2.27 13.60 3.85
N ILE A 74 2.73 14.73 4.38
CA ILE A 74 4.16 15.03 4.50
C ILE A 74 4.86 13.96 5.36
N ASP A 75 4.20 13.45 6.39
CA ASP A 75 4.73 12.40 7.27
C ASP A 75 5.02 11.08 6.54
N ASN A 76 4.41 10.86 5.37
CA ASN A 76 4.60 9.68 4.54
C ASN A 76 5.59 9.92 3.39
N PHE A 77 6.27 11.07 3.36
CA PHE A 77 7.30 11.33 2.36
C PHE A 77 8.56 10.56 2.69
N ASP A 78 9.18 10.02 1.64
CA ASP A 78 10.39 9.22 1.78
C ASP A 78 11.54 9.91 1.03
N ILE A 79 12.36 10.64 1.79
CA ILE A 79 13.45 11.45 1.24
C ILE A 79 14.70 10.59 1.17
N ASN A 80 14.79 9.74 0.15
CA ASN A 80 15.97 8.95 -0.12
C ASN A 80 16.23 8.76 -1.63
N LEU A 81 17.46 8.36 -1.96
CA LEU A 81 17.91 8.18 -3.34
C LEU A 81 17.08 7.11 -4.09
N PHE A 82 16.71 6.02 -3.43
CA PHE A 82 15.92 4.95 -4.07
C PHE A 82 14.51 5.43 -4.43
N MET A 83 13.83 6.12 -3.51
CA MET A 83 12.52 6.72 -3.78
C MET A 83 12.59 7.70 -4.96
N TYR A 84 13.59 8.59 -4.96
CA TYR A 84 13.80 9.53 -6.05
C TYR A 84 13.98 8.79 -7.39
N LEU A 85 14.92 7.85 -7.48
CA LEU A 85 15.22 7.12 -8.72
C LEU A 85 14.03 6.27 -9.22
N ASP A 86 13.31 5.62 -8.31
CA ASP A 86 12.11 4.85 -8.66
C ASP A 86 11.00 5.78 -9.18
N SER A 87 10.79 6.94 -8.53
CA SER A 87 9.74 7.89 -8.91
C SER A 87 9.91 8.51 -10.30
N LEU A 88 11.16 8.59 -10.80
CA LEU A 88 11.46 9.09 -12.15
C LEU A 88 10.88 8.18 -13.24
N ASN A 89 10.88 6.87 -13.00
CA ASN A 89 10.61 5.86 -14.02
C ASN A 89 9.34 5.06 -13.76
N PHE A 90 8.91 4.98 -12.52
CA PHE A 90 7.85 4.09 -12.08
C PHE A 90 6.91 4.72 -11.04
N ASN A 91 5.76 4.07 -10.87
CA ASN A 91 4.82 4.35 -9.82
C ASN A 91 5.39 3.92 -8.46
N THR A 92 5.50 4.85 -7.51
CA THR A 92 6.12 4.62 -6.20
C THR A 92 5.32 3.68 -5.28
N CYS A 93 4.04 3.44 -5.59
CA CYS A 93 3.20 2.54 -4.81
C CYS A 93 3.20 1.12 -5.37
N LEU A 94 2.99 0.96 -6.68
CA LEU A 94 2.67 -0.33 -7.30
C LEU A 94 3.85 -1.06 -7.93
N ASN A 95 4.91 -0.34 -8.32
CA ASN A 95 6.04 -0.93 -9.03
C ASN A 95 6.66 -2.09 -8.24
N LYS A 96 6.87 -3.23 -8.91
CA LYS A 96 7.47 -4.45 -8.33
C LYS A 96 6.73 -5.02 -7.10
N LYS A 97 5.46 -4.65 -6.88
CA LYS A 97 4.63 -5.21 -5.81
C LYS A 97 3.58 -6.17 -6.37
N ILE A 98 3.37 -7.24 -5.61
CA ILE A 98 2.35 -8.25 -5.85
C ILE A 98 1.62 -8.43 -4.52
N THR A 99 0.31 -8.37 -4.55
CA THR A 99 -0.55 -8.68 -3.41
C THR A 99 -1.15 -10.06 -3.61
N ILE A 100 -1.20 -10.84 -2.53
CA ILE A 100 -1.93 -12.10 -2.45
C ILE A 100 -3.02 -11.90 -1.40
N SER A 101 -4.28 -12.06 -1.78
CA SER A 101 -5.41 -11.98 -0.84
C SER A 101 -5.49 -13.21 0.06
N GLU A 102 -6.36 -13.15 1.05
CA GLU A 102 -6.74 -14.26 1.93
C GLU A 102 -7.28 -15.49 1.16
N THR A 103 -7.86 -15.30 -0.02
CA THR A 103 -8.32 -16.35 -0.94
C THR A 103 -7.22 -16.86 -1.89
N GLY A 104 -6.02 -16.28 -1.83
CA GLY A 104 -4.90 -16.59 -2.72
C GLY A 104 -4.94 -15.87 -4.07
N ASP A 105 -5.87 -14.92 -4.26
CA ASP A 105 -5.98 -14.15 -5.51
C ASP A 105 -4.83 -13.14 -5.62
N ILE A 106 -4.29 -13.03 -6.82
CA ILE A 106 -3.18 -12.14 -7.12
C ILE A 106 -3.70 -10.79 -7.60
N LYS A 107 -3.22 -9.72 -6.96
CA LYS A 107 -3.65 -8.33 -7.20
C LYS A 107 -2.45 -7.39 -7.24
N ASN A 108 -2.60 -6.20 -7.83
CA ASN A 108 -1.57 -5.16 -7.75
C ASN A 108 -1.51 -4.48 -6.37
N CYS A 109 -2.67 -4.35 -5.72
CA CYS A 109 -2.86 -3.65 -4.45
C CYS A 109 -3.98 -4.35 -3.67
N PRO A 110 -3.92 -4.42 -2.33
CA PRO A 110 -5.00 -5.02 -1.53
C PRO A 110 -6.36 -4.38 -1.79
N SER A 111 -6.40 -3.07 -2.06
CA SER A 111 -7.64 -2.34 -2.31
C SER A 111 -8.25 -2.61 -3.70
N MET A 112 -7.49 -3.17 -4.66
CA MET A 112 -7.99 -3.37 -6.02
C MET A 112 -8.91 -4.61 -6.11
N SER A 113 -9.99 -4.49 -6.88
CA SER A 113 -10.91 -5.59 -7.15
C SER A 113 -10.38 -6.55 -8.20
N SER A 114 -9.70 -6.05 -9.24
CA SER A 114 -9.16 -6.86 -10.34
C SER A 114 -8.16 -7.91 -9.85
N THR A 115 -8.38 -9.15 -10.27
CA THR A 115 -7.49 -10.29 -9.99
C THR A 115 -6.76 -10.72 -11.25
N PHE A 116 -5.57 -11.29 -11.07
CA PHE A 116 -4.69 -11.74 -12.14
C PHE A 116 -4.36 -13.23 -12.01
N GLY A 117 -5.31 -14.00 -11.48
CA GLY A 117 -5.17 -15.43 -11.18
C GLY A 117 -4.97 -15.71 -9.70
N ASN A 118 -4.69 -16.96 -9.38
CA ASN A 118 -4.47 -17.45 -8.02
C ASN A 118 -3.03 -17.96 -7.84
N ILE A 119 -2.47 -17.79 -6.65
CA ILE A 119 -1.09 -18.19 -6.32
C ILE A 119 -0.82 -19.68 -6.55
N SER A 120 -1.83 -20.53 -6.42
CA SER A 120 -1.70 -21.98 -6.65
C SER A 120 -1.50 -22.36 -8.11
N LEU A 121 -1.91 -21.50 -9.06
CA LEU A 121 -1.93 -21.79 -10.49
C LEU A 121 -1.01 -20.87 -11.30
N THR A 122 -0.70 -19.69 -10.78
CA THR A 122 -0.06 -18.61 -11.54
C THR A 122 1.42 -18.52 -11.21
N LYS A 123 2.28 -18.56 -12.24
CA LYS A 123 3.70 -18.31 -12.08
C LYS A 123 3.98 -16.81 -12.11
N PHE A 124 4.68 -16.30 -11.10
CA PHE A 124 5.03 -14.87 -11.05
C PHE A 124 5.93 -14.44 -12.21
N SER A 125 6.77 -15.33 -12.76
CA SER A 125 7.57 -15.05 -13.96
C SER A 125 6.72 -14.65 -15.16
N ASP A 126 5.55 -15.27 -15.31
CA ASP A 126 4.67 -15.07 -16.46
C ASP A 126 3.80 -13.84 -16.20
N LEU A 127 3.36 -13.67 -14.94
CA LEU A 127 2.59 -12.53 -14.49
C LEU A 127 3.30 -11.18 -14.70
N ILE A 128 4.60 -11.09 -14.39
CA ILE A 128 5.35 -9.83 -14.56
C ILE A 128 5.56 -9.45 -16.04
N LEU A 129 5.43 -10.41 -16.96
CA LEU A 129 5.47 -10.17 -18.40
C LEU A 129 4.10 -9.75 -18.94
N TYR A 130 3.03 -9.96 -18.17
CA TYR A 130 1.69 -9.57 -18.55
C TYR A 130 1.53 -8.04 -18.46
N SER A 131 1.28 -7.42 -19.62
CA SER A 131 1.22 -5.96 -19.73
C SER A 131 0.09 -5.35 -18.91
N GLU A 132 -1.07 -6.01 -18.80
CA GLU A 132 -2.17 -5.47 -17.99
C GLU A 132 -1.82 -5.47 -16.49
N PHE A 133 -1.07 -6.47 -16.00
CA PHE A 133 -0.60 -6.47 -14.61
C PHE A 133 0.40 -5.34 -14.35
N THR A 134 1.32 -5.11 -15.28
CA THR A 134 2.38 -4.09 -15.13
C THR A 134 1.99 -2.70 -15.65
N LYS A 135 0.79 -2.55 -16.20
CA LYS A 135 0.28 -1.32 -16.83
C LYS A 135 0.45 -0.09 -15.95
N LEU A 136 0.04 -0.20 -14.69
CA LEU A 136 0.10 0.91 -13.74
C LEU A 136 1.51 1.19 -13.19
N TRP A 137 2.48 0.28 -13.40
CA TRP A 137 3.84 0.47 -12.89
C TRP A 137 4.54 1.66 -13.55
N LYS A 138 4.15 2.04 -14.78
CA LYS A 138 4.75 3.15 -15.52
C LYS A 138 4.01 4.48 -15.34
N VAL A 139 2.93 4.52 -14.55
CA VAL A 139 2.19 5.75 -14.28
C VAL A 139 2.92 6.54 -13.20
N THR A 140 3.92 7.32 -13.62
CA THR A 140 4.71 8.19 -12.75
C THR A 140 3.96 9.49 -12.43
N LYS A 141 4.41 10.20 -11.40
CA LYS A 141 3.87 11.52 -11.07
C LYS A 141 4.08 12.57 -12.17
N ASN A 142 5.00 12.35 -13.12
CA ASN A 142 5.18 13.22 -14.29
C ASN A 142 4.01 13.11 -15.30
N LEU A 143 3.24 12.01 -15.25
CA LEU A 143 2.08 11.80 -16.13
C LEU A 143 0.77 12.19 -15.45
N ILE A 144 0.74 12.23 -14.12
CA ILE A 144 -0.47 12.47 -13.33
C ILE A 144 -0.78 13.96 -13.28
N ASP A 145 -2.02 14.33 -13.58
CA ASP A 145 -2.48 15.71 -13.51
C ASP A 145 -2.36 16.30 -12.11
N VAL A 146 -2.06 17.60 -12.05
CA VAL A 146 -1.61 18.35 -10.87
C VAL A 146 -0.25 17.89 -10.34
N CYS A 147 -0.04 16.59 -10.18
CA CYS A 147 1.19 15.99 -9.64
C CYS A 147 2.43 16.25 -10.51
N LYS A 148 2.28 16.35 -11.84
CA LYS A 148 3.39 16.66 -12.76
C LYS A 148 4.03 18.02 -12.49
N ASN A 149 3.27 18.94 -11.90
CA ASN A 149 3.72 20.28 -11.51
C ASN A 149 4.00 20.39 -10.00
N CYS A 150 3.89 19.30 -9.24
CA CYS A 150 4.13 19.29 -7.80
C CYS A 150 5.63 19.25 -7.49
N GLU A 151 6.08 20.07 -6.54
CA GLU A 151 7.45 20.08 -6.02
C GLU A 151 7.82 18.78 -5.28
N PHE A 152 6.83 18.08 -4.72
CA PHE A 152 7.03 16.85 -3.95
C PHE A 152 6.96 15.57 -4.80
N ARG A 153 6.79 15.69 -6.13
CA ARG A 153 6.46 14.54 -7.00
C ARG A 153 7.47 13.38 -6.98
N TYR A 154 8.71 13.64 -6.57
CA TYR A 154 9.76 12.61 -6.51
C TYR A 154 10.03 12.03 -5.12
N ILE A 155 9.33 12.53 -4.08
CA ILE A 155 9.43 12.03 -2.70
C ILE A 155 8.07 11.58 -2.14
N CYS A 156 6.99 11.92 -2.85
CA CYS A 156 5.63 11.58 -2.49
C CYS A 156 5.29 10.14 -2.92
N THR A 157 4.73 9.37 -2.00
CA THR A 157 4.10 8.08 -2.33
C THR A 157 2.82 8.32 -3.13
N ASP A 158 2.53 7.44 -4.07
CA ASP A 158 1.32 7.52 -4.90
C ASP A 158 0.19 6.57 -4.45
N CYS A 159 -1.02 6.78 -4.97
CA CYS A 159 -2.09 5.80 -4.94
C CYS A 159 -2.80 5.82 -6.30
N ARG A 160 -2.72 4.72 -7.06
CA ARG A 160 -3.43 4.54 -8.34
C ARG A 160 -4.78 3.85 -8.21
N PHE A 161 -5.17 3.48 -7.00
CA PHE A 161 -6.50 2.93 -6.76
C PHE A 161 -7.50 4.03 -6.42
N TYR A 162 -7.26 4.77 -5.32
CA TYR A 162 -8.10 5.90 -4.95
C TYR A 162 -7.69 7.14 -5.73
N ILE A 163 -8.29 7.35 -6.90
CA ILE A 163 -8.06 8.50 -7.79
C ILE A 163 -9.33 9.34 -7.96
N THR A 164 -9.18 10.62 -8.30
CA THR A 164 -10.29 11.59 -8.37
C THR A 164 -11.21 11.36 -9.58
N ASP A 165 -10.73 10.70 -10.63
CA ASP A 165 -11.54 10.24 -11.75
C ASP A 165 -11.22 8.76 -12.03
N PRO A 166 -12.12 7.82 -11.69
CA PRO A 166 -11.92 6.39 -11.93
C PRO A 166 -11.79 6.00 -13.41
N THR A 167 -12.17 6.88 -14.34
CA THR A 167 -12.08 6.64 -15.79
C THR A 167 -10.76 7.14 -16.39
N ASP A 168 -10.02 7.95 -15.65
CA ASP A 168 -8.72 8.50 -16.06
C ASP A 168 -7.61 8.08 -15.08
N ILE A 169 -6.76 7.17 -15.53
CA ILE A 169 -5.61 6.67 -14.76
C ILE A 169 -4.57 7.75 -14.42
N TYR A 170 -4.61 8.90 -15.11
CA TYR A 170 -3.74 10.05 -14.89
C TYR A 170 -4.35 11.08 -13.93
N SER A 171 -5.55 10.83 -13.40
CA SER A 171 -6.16 11.73 -12.43
C SER A 171 -5.44 11.72 -11.07
N LYS A 172 -5.58 12.82 -10.33
CA LYS A 172 -4.90 13.03 -9.05
C LYS A 172 -5.32 11.96 -8.02
N PRO A 173 -4.43 11.53 -7.11
CA PRO A 173 -4.84 10.72 -5.97
C PRO A 173 -5.94 11.41 -5.16
N LEU A 174 -7.02 10.67 -4.87
CA LEU A 174 -8.18 11.16 -4.14
C LEU A 174 -7.82 11.69 -2.76
N LYS A 175 -6.96 10.96 -2.03
CA LYS A 175 -6.59 11.26 -0.64
C LYS A 175 -5.40 12.23 -0.52
N CYS A 176 -5.05 12.91 -1.61
CA CYS A 176 -4.10 14.01 -1.60
C CYS A 176 -4.85 15.35 -1.48
N GLY A 177 -4.56 16.06 -0.40
CA GLY A 177 -5.10 17.40 -0.12
C GLY A 177 -4.20 18.55 -0.54
N TYR A 178 -3.01 18.25 -1.06
CA TYR A 178 -2.01 19.26 -1.42
C TYR A 178 -2.30 19.93 -2.76
N ASP A 179 -2.21 21.25 -2.82
CA ASP A 179 -2.28 22.03 -4.07
C ASP A 179 -0.93 22.71 -4.36
N PRO A 180 -0.19 22.29 -5.40
CA PRO A 180 1.08 22.89 -5.78
C PRO A 180 1.00 24.36 -6.24
N SER A 181 -0.18 24.83 -6.65
CA SER A 181 -0.34 26.21 -7.14
C SER A 181 -0.40 27.24 -6.01
N THR A 182 -0.92 26.83 -4.86
CA THR A 182 -1.05 27.65 -3.65
C THR A 182 -0.04 27.27 -2.56
N GLY A 183 0.54 26.07 -2.65
CA GLY A 183 1.39 25.50 -1.60
C GLY A 183 0.63 25.08 -0.35
N THR A 184 -0.70 24.96 -0.42
CA THR A 184 -1.55 24.67 0.76
C THR A 184 -1.94 23.20 0.84
N TRP A 185 -2.20 22.72 2.06
CA TRP A 185 -2.61 21.35 2.33
C TRP A 185 -3.96 21.32 3.04
N ASP A 186 -5.00 20.90 2.33
CA ASP A 186 -6.32 20.70 2.90
C ASP A 186 -6.53 19.26 3.33
N LYS A 187 -7.48 19.02 4.23
CA LYS A 187 -7.91 17.64 4.51
C LYS A 187 -8.77 17.15 3.35
N TRP A 188 -8.31 16.10 2.68
CA TRP A 188 -9.04 15.53 1.53
C TRP A 188 -10.45 15.07 1.89
N CYS A 189 -10.69 14.70 3.15
CA CYS A 189 -11.98 14.22 3.65
C CYS A 189 -12.99 15.34 3.95
N ASP A 190 -12.54 16.60 4.01
CA ASP A 190 -13.42 17.75 4.23
C ASP A 190 -14.13 18.15 2.92
N ASP A 191 -13.58 17.73 1.77
CA ASP A 191 -14.20 17.85 0.46
C ASP A 191 -15.32 16.81 0.29
N LYS A 192 -16.56 17.28 0.22
CA LYS A 192 -17.76 16.45 0.09
C LYS A 192 -17.75 15.57 -1.18
N ASN A 193 -17.20 16.07 -2.29
CA ASN A 193 -17.14 15.32 -3.54
C ASN A 193 -16.13 14.18 -3.42
N LYS A 194 -14.95 14.45 -2.85
CA LYS A 194 -13.95 13.40 -2.60
C LYS A 194 -14.46 12.35 -1.63
N LEU A 195 -15.17 12.76 -0.58
CA LEU A 195 -15.75 11.84 0.40
C LEU A 195 -16.84 10.95 -0.22
N SER A 196 -17.70 11.54 -1.06
CA SER A 196 -18.72 10.78 -1.81
C SER A 196 -18.08 9.75 -2.75
N LEU A 197 -17.06 10.18 -3.51
CA LEU A 197 -16.32 9.28 -4.40
C LEU A 197 -15.61 8.16 -3.63
N PHE A 198 -15.00 8.47 -2.48
CA PHE A 198 -14.38 7.47 -1.62
C PHE A 198 -15.38 6.40 -1.17
N LYS A 199 -16.59 6.80 -0.75
CA LYS A 199 -17.67 5.86 -0.40
C LYS A 199 -18.07 4.99 -1.59
N ASN A 200 -18.06 5.52 -2.81
CA ASN A 200 -18.35 4.72 -4.01
C ASN A 200 -17.27 3.68 -4.30
N TYR A 201 -15.98 3.97 -4.01
CA TYR A 201 -14.96 2.92 -4.04
C TYR A 201 -15.29 1.84 -3.01
N TYR A 202 -15.67 2.19 -1.79
CA TYR A 202 -16.02 1.21 -0.76
C TYR A 202 -17.18 0.31 -1.16
N LEU A 203 -18.29 0.90 -1.62
CA LEU A 203 -19.49 0.17 -2.03
C LEU A 203 -19.27 -0.74 -3.25
N LYS A 204 -18.32 -0.41 -4.13
CA LYS A 204 -17.96 -1.25 -5.29
C LYS A 204 -17.04 -2.43 -4.95
N ASN A 205 -16.47 -2.46 -3.74
CA ASN A 205 -15.55 -3.51 -3.29
C ASN A 205 -16.12 -4.35 -2.13
N LEU A 206 -17.40 -4.15 -1.79
CA LEU A 206 -18.23 -5.06 -1.00
C LEU A 206 -19.05 -5.95 -1.95
#